data_AF-A0A0F9TN69-F1
#
_entry.id   AF-A0A0F9TN69-F1
#
_cell.length_a   1.000
_cell.length_b   1.000
_cell.length_c   1.000
_cell.angle_alpha   90.00
_cell.angle_beta   90.00
_cell.angle_gamma   90.00
#
_symmetry.space_group_name_H-M   'P 1'
#
loop_
_entity.id
_entity.type
_entity.pdbx_description
1 polymer ?
#
loop_
_entity_poly.entity_id
_entity_poly.type
_entity_poly.pdbx_seq_one_letter_code
_entity_poly.pdbx_strand_id
1 'polypeptide(L)'
;MNAALRRMGYGKDEVTAHGFRVTASTILNARNYDPDVIEAVLAHQDKNAIRRTYNRATYWEQRVTLMPEWGNLIDGLKAGR
;
A
#
# COMPACT_ATOMS: atom_id res chain seq x y z
N MET A 1 -13.42 -2.96 -6.85
CA MET A 1 -12.45 -4.00 -6.41
C MET A 1 -13.11 -5.17 -5.66
N ASN A 2 -13.79 -4.95 -4.51
CA ASN A 2 -14.41 -6.06 -3.76
C ASN A 2 -15.39 -6.93 -4.58
N ALA A 3 -16.24 -6.30 -5.39
CA ALA A 3 -17.16 -7.02 -6.28
C ALA A 3 -16.43 -7.90 -7.31
N ALA A 4 -15.28 -7.45 -7.84
CA ALA A 4 -14.46 -8.26 -8.74
C ALA A 4 -13.87 -9.46 -8.00
N LEU A 5 -13.35 -9.27 -6.78
CA LEU A 5 -12.90 -10.39 -5.95
C LEU A 5 -14.01 -11.41 -5.67
N ARG A 6 -15.27 -10.97 -5.54
CA ARG A 6 -16.41 -11.89 -5.34
C ARG A 6 -16.66 -12.74 -6.57
N ARG A 7 -16.58 -12.13 -7.74
CA ARG A 7 -16.72 -12.82 -9.03
C ARG A 7 -15.57 -13.80 -9.29
N MET A 8 -14.39 -13.56 -8.71
CA MET A 8 -13.24 -14.46 -8.77
C MET A 8 -13.32 -15.64 -7.77
N GLY A 9 -14.39 -15.74 -6.98
CA GLY A 9 -14.60 -16.86 -6.04
C GLY A 9 -14.13 -16.62 -4.61
N TYR A 10 -13.55 -15.46 -4.30
CA TYR A 10 -13.13 -15.16 -2.93
C TYR A 10 -14.33 -14.77 -2.05
N GLY A 11 -14.37 -15.28 -0.82
CA GLY A 11 -15.32 -15.02 0.27
C GLY A 11 -14.94 -13.80 1.11
N LYS A 12 -15.94 -13.11 1.71
CA LYS A 12 -15.75 -11.76 2.28
C LYS A 12 -14.72 -11.76 3.41
N ASP A 13 -14.64 -12.88 4.09
CA ASP A 13 -13.75 -13.15 5.21
C ASP A 13 -12.37 -13.68 4.76
N GLU A 14 -12.19 -13.99 3.47
CA GLU A 14 -10.90 -14.44 2.92
C GLU A 14 -10.04 -13.25 2.48
N VAL A 15 -10.59 -12.35 1.67
CA VAL A 15 -9.84 -11.18 1.17
C VAL A 15 -10.73 -10.02 0.83
N THR A 16 -10.26 -8.81 1.11
CA THR A 16 -10.90 -7.55 0.72
C THR A 16 -9.87 -6.57 0.16
N ALA A 17 -10.36 -5.58 -0.57
CA ALA A 17 -9.59 -4.45 -1.05
C ALA A 17 -8.93 -3.64 0.08
N HIS A 18 -9.58 -3.57 1.24
CA HIS A 18 -8.99 -2.95 2.42
C HIS A 18 -7.90 -3.84 3.01
N GLY A 19 -8.16 -5.16 3.09
CA GLY A 19 -7.17 -6.15 3.51
C GLY A 19 -5.86 -6.04 2.71
N PHE A 20 -5.92 -5.90 1.39
CA PHE A 20 -4.71 -5.69 0.57
C PHE A 20 -3.92 -4.43 0.96
N ARG A 21 -4.58 -3.32 1.31
CA ARG A 21 -3.89 -2.10 1.77
C ARG A 21 -3.24 -2.31 3.13
N VAL A 22 -3.93 -2.99 4.04
CA VAL A 22 -3.38 -3.34 5.36
C VAL A 22 -2.15 -4.22 5.20
N THR A 23 -2.23 -5.29 4.39
CA THR A 23 -1.10 -6.18 4.11
C THR A 23 0.08 -5.41 3.51
N ALA A 24 -0.15 -4.54 2.52
CA ALA A 24 0.90 -3.73 1.92
C ALA A 24 1.54 -2.78 2.94
N SER A 25 0.74 -2.06 3.73
CA SER A 25 1.23 -1.17 4.79
C SER A 25 2.11 -1.92 5.79
N THR A 26 1.67 -3.08 6.29
CA THR A 26 2.43 -3.89 7.25
C THR A 26 3.77 -4.34 6.66
N ILE A 27 3.79 -4.87 5.44
CA ILE A 27 5.01 -5.37 4.80
C ILE A 27 6.01 -4.24 4.56
N LEU A 28 5.54 -3.09 4.05
CA LEU A 28 6.40 -1.95 3.75
C LEU A 28 6.97 -1.33 5.03
N ASN A 29 6.16 -1.20 6.10
CA ASN A 29 6.65 -0.74 7.39
C ASN A 29 7.68 -1.71 7.99
N ALA A 30 7.43 -3.03 7.93
CA ALA A 30 8.37 -4.03 8.43
C ALA A 30 9.73 -4.03 7.67
N ARG A 31 9.75 -3.49 6.46
CA ARG A 31 10.94 -3.30 5.62
C ARG A 31 11.58 -1.92 5.78
N ASN A 32 11.11 -1.10 6.71
CA ASN A 32 11.62 0.24 7.02
C ASN A 32 11.55 1.23 5.84
N TYR A 33 10.56 1.09 4.96
CA TYR A 33 10.25 2.17 4.03
C TYR A 33 9.71 3.39 4.78
N ASP A 34 9.90 4.58 4.22
CA ASP A 34 9.43 5.83 4.80
C ASP A 34 7.90 5.80 5.00
N PRO A 35 7.38 5.91 6.24
CA PRO A 35 5.95 5.87 6.52
C PRO A 35 5.14 6.91 5.75
N ASP A 36 5.68 8.11 5.50
CA ASP A 36 4.96 9.15 4.77
C ASP A 36 4.80 8.77 3.30
N VAL A 37 5.81 8.10 2.72
CA VAL A 37 5.73 7.56 1.35
C VAL A 37 4.73 6.41 1.29
N ILE A 38 4.71 5.53 2.31
CA ILE A 38 3.73 4.43 2.41
C ILE A 38 2.30 5.00 2.43
N GLU A 39 2.02 5.97 3.30
CA GLU A 39 0.69 6.58 3.38
C GLU A 39 0.30 7.28 2.06
N ALA A 40 1.28 7.91 1.39
CA ALA A 40 1.06 8.55 0.10
C ALA A 40 0.75 7.55 -1.03
N VAL A 41 1.43 6.39 -1.12
CA VAL A 41 1.07 5.34 -2.13
C VAL A 41 -0.29 4.69 -1.83
N LEU A 42 -0.69 4.62 -0.56
CA LEU A 42 -2.00 4.11 -0.15
C LEU A 42 -3.13 5.13 -0.35
N ALA A 43 -2.79 6.37 -0.78
CA ALA A 43 -3.71 7.51 -0.90
C ALA A 43 -4.45 7.82 0.41
N HIS A 44 -3.78 7.61 1.54
CA HIS A 44 -4.32 7.96 2.84
C HIS A 44 -4.17 9.46 3.08
N GLN A 45 -5.17 10.04 3.75
CA GLN A 45 -5.05 11.36 4.33
C GLN A 45 -4.45 11.23 5.72
N ASP A 46 -3.41 12.01 5.97
CA ASP A 46 -2.82 12.13 7.30
C ASP A 46 -3.89 12.53 8.33
N LYS A 47 -3.95 11.86 9.46
CA LYS A 47 -4.97 12.13 10.49
C LYS A 47 -4.67 13.41 11.28
N ASN A 48 -3.42 13.86 11.33
CA ASN A 48 -3.01 15.07 12.04
C ASN A 48 -3.30 16.32 11.18
N ALA A 49 -4.32 17.09 11.59
CA ALA A 49 -4.75 18.29 10.88
C ALA A 49 -3.66 19.37 10.77
N ILE A 50 -2.81 19.52 11.80
CA ILE A 50 -1.70 20.48 11.79
C ILE A 50 -0.68 20.03 10.75
N ARG A 51 -0.27 18.76 10.77
CA ARG A 51 0.71 18.24 9.80
C ARG A 51 0.20 18.36 8.37
N ARG A 52 -1.09 18.07 8.12
CA ARG A 52 -1.73 18.28 6.80
C ARG A 52 -1.64 19.71 6.29
N THR A 53 -1.74 20.72 7.17
CA THR A 53 -1.69 22.13 6.76
C THR A 53 -0.33 22.49 6.14
N TYR A 54 0.75 21.95 6.71
CA TYR A 54 2.12 22.30 6.33
C TYR A 54 2.74 21.30 5.34
N ASN A 55 2.44 20.02 5.48
CA ASN A 55 2.97 18.98 4.61
C ASN A 55 2.09 18.79 3.38
N ARG A 56 2.48 19.47 2.30
CA ARG A 56 1.86 19.34 0.97
C ARG A 56 2.68 18.45 0.03
N ALA A 57 3.69 17.76 0.54
CA ALA A 57 4.53 16.89 -0.27
C ALA A 57 3.70 15.72 -0.81
N THR A 58 3.86 15.43 -2.10
CA THR A 58 3.22 14.28 -2.76
C THR A 58 4.12 13.06 -2.81
N TYR A 59 5.40 13.24 -2.43
CA TYR A 59 6.45 12.23 -2.44
C TYR A 59 6.59 11.53 -3.81
N TRP A 60 6.37 12.26 -4.90
CA TRP A 60 6.23 11.68 -6.24
C TRP A 60 7.43 10.80 -6.64
N GLU A 61 8.66 11.30 -6.48
CA GLU A 61 9.86 10.56 -6.85
C GLU A 61 10.00 9.26 -6.04
N GLN A 62 9.77 9.32 -4.72
CA GLN A 62 9.82 8.15 -3.85
C GLN A 62 8.73 7.14 -4.20
N ARG A 63 7.52 7.61 -4.57
CA ARG A 63 6.42 6.73 -5.00
C ARG A 63 6.74 6.05 -6.33
N VAL A 64 7.35 6.76 -7.27
CA VAL A 64 7.80 6.21 -8.57
C VAL A 64 8.87 5.14 -8.35
N THR A 65 9.79 5.34 -7.41
CA THR A 65 10.80 4.32 -7.06
C THR A 65 10.19 3.13 -6.31
N LEU A 66 9.31 3.38 -5.34
CA LEU A 66 8.73 2.34 -4.48
C LEU A 66 7.85 1.36 -5.26
N MET A 67 7.12 1.82 -6.28
CA MET A 67 6.10 0.98 -6.92
C MET A 67 6.66 -0.19 -7.74
N PRO A 68 7.75 -0.02 -8.52
CA PRO A 68 8.47 -1.14 -9.12
C PRO A 68 9.07 -2.09 -8.09
N GLU A 69 9.64 -1.58 -6.99
CA GLU A 69 10.19 -2.42 -5.92
C GLU A 69 9.12 -3.29 -5.26
N TRP A 70 7.94 -2.71 -5.01
CA TRP A 70 6.78 -3.44 -4.55
C TRP A 70 6.37 -4.54 -5.54
N GLY A 71 6.33 -4.24 -6.83
CA GLY A 71 6.06 -5.23 -7.87
C GLY A 71 7.05 -6.39 -7.85
N ASN A 72 8.35 -6.09 -7.84
CA ASN A 72 9.42 -7.08 -7.77
C ASN A 72 9.33 -7.95 -6.51
N LEU A 73 8.93 -7.36 -5.37
CA LEU A 73 8.70 -8.11 -4.15
C LEU A 73 7.57 -9.13 -4.31
N ILE A 74 6.43 -8.72 -4.86
CA ILE A 74 5.29 -9.62 -5.10
C ILE A 74 5.66 -10.74 -6.09
N ASP A 75 6.40 -10.42 -7.14
CA ASP A 75 6.89 -11.42 -8.10
C ASP A 75 7.88 -12.40 -7.45
N GLY A 76 8.74 -11.91 -6.56
CA GLY A 76 9.63 -12.75 -5.74
C GLY A 76 8.85 -13.74 -4.87
N LEU A 77 7.86 -13.23 -4.12
CA LEU A 77 7.00 -14.05 -3.25
C LEU A 77 6.24 -15.11 -4.06
N LYS A 78 5.71 -14.73 -5.23
CA LYS A 78 5.04 -15.66 -6.16
C LYS A 78 5.98 -16.75 -6.66
N ALA A 79 7.26 -16.43 -6.87
CA ALA A 79 8.29 -17.38 -7.27
C ALA A 79 8.87 -18.20 -6.10
N GLY A 80 8.38 -18.02 -4.87
CA GLY A 80 8.86 -18.72 -3.67
C GLY A 80 10.22 -18.23 -3.18
N ARG A 81 10.57 -16.97 -3.44
CA ARG A 81 11.82 -16.32 -3.01
C ARG A 81 11.57 -15.31 -1.89
#